data_AF-A0A834MDS7-F1
#
_entry.id   AF-A0A834MDS7-F1
#
_cell.length_a   1.000
_cell.length_b   1.000
_cell.length_c   1.000
_cell.angle_alpha   90.00
_cell.angle_beta   90.00
_cell.angle_gamma   90.00
#
_symmetry.space_group_name_H-M   'P 1'
#
loop_
_entity.id
_entity.type
_entity.pdbx_description
1 polymer ?
#
loop_
_entity_poly.entity_id
_entity_poly.type
_entity_poly.pdbx_seq_one_letter_code
_entity_poly.pdbx_strand_id
1 'polypeptide(L)'
;MYEIRLQLQRMNADNLGKSFQTKTSGELALLQKDIATLLRRLHFSFLELKEHTEQTEDDLRKTLDTLEVQNITYKQARDQAISANQSKSVFLANISHELRTPLNSIDGFINLMLRRGHLNDENLMYVQTIRKSSAHLLALINDVLDFSKIDAGKLELEVTEFKLEEAIFDVLDMLSPLACEKRIDMAIYYDANLPQNVCGDILRF
;
A
#
# COMPACT_ATOMS: atom_id res chain seq x y z
N MET A 1 -58.47 -23.25 42.50
CA MET A 1 -57.86 -24.02 41.40
C MET A 1 -58.43 -23.65 40.03
N TYR A 2 -59.75 -23.74 39.79
CA TYR A 2 -60.35 -23.38 38.50
C TYR A 2 -60.14 -21.91 38.09
N GLU A 3 -60.32 -20.96 39.02
CA GLU A 3 -60.06 -19.54 38.76
C GLU A 3 -58.60 -19.23 38.44
N ILE A 4 -57.67 -19.84 39.18
CA ILE A 4 -56.22 -19.68 38.95
C ILE A 4 -55.84 -20.19 37.54
N ARG A 5 -56.39 -21.32 37.11
CA ARG A 5 -56.15 -21.87 35.76
C ARG A 5 -56.69 -20.95 34.66
N LEU A 6 -57.90 -20.42 34.82
CA LEU A 6 -58.50 -19.46 33.87
C LEU A 6 -57.72 -18.15 33.78
N GLN A 7 -57.18 -17.67 34.91
CA GLN A 7 -56.33 -16.48 34.93
C GLN A 7 -54.96 -16.72 34.29
N LEU A 8 -54.34 -17.88 34.51
CA LEU A 8 -53.09 -18.27 33.84
C LEU A 8 -53.26 -18.42 32.32
N GLN A 9 -54.39 -18.96 31.86
CA GLN A 9 -54.68 -19.08 30.42
C GLN A 9 -54.95 -17.73 29.73
N ARG A 10 -55.29 -16.69 30.48
CA ARG A 10 -55.53 -15.34 29.98
C ARG A 10 -54.33 -14.41 30.17
N MET A 11 -53.18 -14.93 30.56
CA MET A 11 -51.94 -14.17 30.68
C MET A 11 -51.22 -14.05 29.33
N ASN A 12 -50.73 -12.85 29.08
CA ASN A 12 -49.94 -12.44 27.92
C ASN A 12 -48.95 -11.35 28.38
N ALA A 13 -48.04 -10.94 27.49
CA ALA A 13 -46.96 -10.00 27.82
C ALA A 13 -47.48 -8.69 28.46
N ASP A 14 -48.69 -8.24 28.08
CA ASP A 14 -49.29 -6.96 28.51
C ASP A 14 -49.96 -7.00 29.89
N ASN A 15 -50.22 -8.18 30.45
CA ASN A 15 -51.00 -8.38 31.67
C ASN A 15 -50.31 -9.30 32.69
N LEU A 16 -49.05 -9.68 32.43
CA LEU A 16 -48.18 -10.46 33.32
C LEU A 16 -47.94 -9.80 34.69
N GLY A 17 -48.05 -8.47 34.78
CA GLY A 17 -47.86 -7.71 36.02
C GLY A 17 -49.10 -7.58 36.92
N LYS A 18 -50.28 -8.04 36.49
CA LYS A 18 -51.52 -7.87 37.26
C LYS A 18 -51.61 -8.89 38.41
N SER A 19 -51.81 -8.39 39.62
CA SER A 19 -51.89 -9.19 40.85
C SER A 19 -53.09 -10.15 40.85
N PHE A 20 -52.86 -11.42 41.18
CA PHE A 20 -53.90 -12.43 41.43
C PHE A 20 -54.44 -12.29 42.86
N GLN A 21 -55.69 -11.88 43.04
CA GLN A 21 -56.38 -11.95 44.33
C GLN A 21 -57.38 -13.11 44.32
N THR A 22 -57.01 -14.24 44.93
CA THR A 22 -57.95 -15.33 45.23
C THR A 22 -57.76 -15.73 46.71
N LYS A 23 -58.84 -16.10 47.41
CA LYS A 23 -58.78 -16.55 48.82
C LYS A 23 -58.24 -17.99 48.87
N THR A 24 -56.93 -18.13 49.00
CA THR A 24 -56.22 -19.41 49.19
C THR A 24 -55.58 -19.44 50.59
N SER A 25 -55.57 -20.62 51.22
CA SER A 25 -54.99 -20.84 52.56
C SER A 25 -53.98 -21.99 52.52
N GLY A 26 -52.98 -21.95 53.42
CA GLY A 26 -51.92 -22.98 53.49
C GLY A 26 -50.87 -22.89 52.39
N GLU A 27 -50.26 -24.03 52.02
CA GLU A 27 -49.14 -24.13 51.04
C GLU A 27 -49.50 -23.59 49.64
N LEU A 28 -50.77 -23.64 49.25
CA LEU A 28 -51.27 -23.06 47.99
C LEU A 28 -51.14 -21.54 47.92
N ALA A 29 -51.23 -20.84 49.06
CA ALA A 29 -51.02 -19.40 49.12
C ALA A 29 -49.53 -19.03 48.93
N LEU A 30 -48.62 -19.87 49.44
CA LEU A 30 -47.17 -19.72 49.24
C LEU A 30 -46.80 -19.93 47.77
N LEU A 31 -47.29 -21.01 47.14
CA LEU A 31 -47.04 -21.27 45.72
C LEU A 31 -47.57 -20.14 44.81
N GLN A 32 -48.75 -19.60 45.11
CA GLN A 32 -49.30 -18.45 44.38
C GLN A 32 -48.40 -17.21 44.51
N LYS A 33 -47.88 -16.94 45.71
CA LYS A 33 -46.96 -15.84 45.95
C LYS A 33 -45.65 -16.01 45.19
N ASP A 34 -45.11 -17.22 45.13
CA ASP A 34 -43.87 -17.53 44.41
C ASP A 34 -44.07 -17.39 42.90
N ILE A 35 -45.17 -17.90 42.34
CA ILE A 35 -45.55 -17.72 40.93
C ILE A 35 -45.71 -16.24 40.60
N ALA A 36 -46.41 -15.46 41.43
CA ALA A 36 -46.58 -14.03 41.22
C ALA A 36 -45.26 -13.25 41.32
N THR A 37 -44.29 -13.75 42.08
CA THR A 37 -42.95 -13.16 42.18
C THR A 37 -42.12 -13.51 40.95
N LEU A 38 -42.15 -14.75 40.49
CA LEU A 38 -41.50 -15.18 39.24
C LEU A 38 -42.05 -14.45 38.03
N LEU A 39 -43.37 -14.28 37.92
CA LEU A 39 -43.99 -13.55 36.81
C LEU A 39 -43.59 -12.09 36.77
N ARG A 40 -43.53 -11.41 37.92
CA ARG A 40 -43.01 -10.03 38.00
C ARG A 40 -41.54 -9.95 37.58
N ARG A 41 -40.72 -10.90 38.02
CA ARG A 41 -39.30 -10.96 37.66
C ARG A 41 -39.10 -11.22 36.16
N LEU A 42 -39.90 -12.11 35.58
CA LEU A 42 -39.89 -12.43 34.15
C LEU A 42 -40.37 -11.24 33.32
N HIS A 43 -41.41 -10.54 33.75
CA HIS A 43 -41.91 -9.34 33.09
C HIS A 43 -40.86 -8.21 33.09
N PHE A 44 -40.23 -7.96 34.25
CA PHE A 44 -39.17 -6.96 34.35
C PHE A 44 -37.97 -7.29 33.44
N SER A 45 -37.54 -8.56 33.43
CA SER A 45 -36.46 -9.02 32.54
C SER A 45 -36.82 -8.89 31.05
N PHE A 46 -38.08 -9.11 30.67
CA PHE A 46 -38.54 -8.89 29.30
C PHE A 46 -38.49 -7.43 28.88
N LEU A 47 -38.88 -6.51 29.77
CA LEU A 47 -38.82 -5.07 29.51
C LEU A 47 -37.37 -4.61 29.36
N GLU A 48 -36.48 -5.05 30.27
CA GLU A 48 -35.05 -4.75 30.23
C GLU A 48 -34.40 -5.29 28.95
N LEU A 49 -34.72 -6.52 28.54
CA LEU A 49 -34.23 -7.08 27.28
C LEU A 49 -34.71 -6.26 26.09
N LYS A 50 -36.00 -5.90 26.05
CA LYS A 50 -36.56 -5.10 24.97
C LYS A 50 -35.85 -3.75 24.85
N GLU A 51 -35.67 -3.05 25.96
CA GLU A 51 -34.95 -1.77 26.01
C GLU A 51 -33.51 -1.92 25.53
N HIS A 52 -32.79 -2.94 25.99
CA HIS A 52 -31.43 -3.20 25.54
C HIS A 52 -31.37 -3.53 24.05
N THR A 53 -32.35 -4.28 23.52
CA THR A 53 -32.40 -4.63 22.09
C THR A 53 -32.59 -3.38 21.24
N GLU A 54 -33.52 -2.50 21.63
CA GLU A 54 -33.77 -1.22 20.97
C GLU A 54 -32.54 -0.30 21.02
N GLN A 55 -31.84 -0.24 22.16
CA GLN A 55 -30.58 0.49 22.29
C GLN A 55 -29.49 -0.07 21.36
N THR A 56 -29.29 -1.38 21.35
CA THR A 56 -28.28 -2.00 20.48
C THR A 56 -28.58 -1.80 19.00
N GLU A 57 -29.85 -1.78 18.61
CA GLU A 57 -30.25 -1.51 17.23
C GLU A 57 -29.92 -0.06 16.83
N ASP A 58 -30.17 0.90 17.72
CA ASP A 58 -29.85 2.31 17.50
C ASP A 58 -28.33 2.56 17.43
N ASP A 59 -27.56 1.93 18.33
CA ASP A 59 -26.09 2.03 18.33
C ASP A 59 -25.47 1.36 17.10
N LEU A 60 -26.00 0.20 16.68
CA LEU A 60 -25.57 -0.47 15.46
C LEU A 60 -25.81 0.42 14.24
N ARG A 61 -26.98 1.06 14.17
CA ARG A 61 -27.33 1.98 13.09
C ARG A 61 -26.36 3.17 13.01
N LYS A 62 -26.08 3.83 14.14
CA LYS A 62 -25.10 4.92 14.20
C LYS A 62 -23.70 4.48 13.78
N THR A 63 -23.31 3.27 14.18
CA THR A 63 -22.01 2.70 13.82
C THR A 63 -21.93 2.45 12.32
N LEU A 64 -22.99 1.90 11.71
CA LEU A 64 -23.07 1.69 10.27
C LEU A 64 -22.96 3.00 9.49
N ASP A 65 -23.72 4.02 9.89
CA ASP A 65 -23.67 5.34 9.25
C ASP A 65 -22.25 5.94 9.33
N THR A 66 -21.60 5.82 10.49
CA THR A 66 -20.22 6.28 10.68
C THR A 66 -19.24 5.53 9.79
N LEU A 67 -19.36 4.21 9.70
CA LEU A 67 -18.52 3.38 8.85
C LEU A 67 -18.71 3.70 7.37
N GLU A 68 -19.94 3.98 6.93
CA GLU A 68 -20.22 4.36 5.55
C GLU A 68 -19.53 5.68 5.19
N VAL A 69 -19.67 6.70 6.05
CA VAL A 69 -18.99 7.99 5.86
C VAL A 69 -17.47 7.80 5.82
N GLN A 70 -16.91 7.04 6.76
CA GLN A 70 -15.47 6.75 6.78
C GLN A 70 -15.01 6.03 5.51
N ASN A 71 -15.78 5.04 5.02
CA ASN A 71 -15.45 4.31 3.82
C ASN A 71 -15.39 5.22 2.60
N ILE A 72 -16.37 6.13 2.46
CA ILE A 72 -16.39 7.14 1.39
C ILE A 72 -15.16 8.05 1.49
N THR A 73 -14.83 8.55 2.68
CA THR A 73 -13.65 9.40 2.89
C THR A 73 -12.35 8.68 2.55
N TYR A 74 -12.18 7.44 3.01
CA TYR A 74 -10.99 6.63 2.70
C TYR A 74 -10.88 6.35 1.21
N LYS A 75 -11.98 6.03 0.53
CA LYS A 75 -11.99 5.80 -0.91
C LYS A 75 -11.58 7.05 -1.67
N GLN A 76 -12.10 8.22 -1.31
CA GLN A 76 -11.74 9.50 -1.92
C GLN A 76 -10.25 9.82 -1.71
N ALA A 77 -9.75 9.69 -0.48
CA ALA A 77 -8.34 9.95 -0.18
C ALA A 77 -7.40 8.99 -0.95
N ARG A 78 -7.78 7.71 -1.03
CA ARG A 78 -7.05 6.70 -1.81
C ARG A 78 -7.03 7.05 -3.30
N ASP A 79 -8.19 7.35 -3.88
CA ASP A 79 -8.30 7.65 -5.30
C ASP A 79 -7.52 8.93 -5.67
N GLN A 80 -7.52 9.94 -4.78
CA GLN A 80 -6.69 11.13 -4.93
C GLN A 80 -5.19 10.81 -4.86
N ALA A 81 -4.77 9.97 -3.91
CA ALA A 81 -3.37 9.55 -3.80
C ALA A 81 -2.90 8.77 -5.05
N ILE A 82 -3.74 7.87 -5.57
CA ILE A 82 -3.45 7.11 -6.80
C ILE A 82 -3.30 8.07 -7.99
N SER A 83 -4.24 9.00 -8.15
CA SER A 83 -4.21 10.00 -9.25
C SER A 83 -2.96 10.90 -9.18
N ALA A 84 -2.59 11.34 -7.98
CA ALA A 84 -1.37 12.11 -7.76
C ALA A 84 -0.11 11.32 -8.14
N ASN A 85 -0.05 10.03 -7.77
CA ASN A 85 1.09 9.18 -8.07
C ASN A 85 1.22 8.87 -9.58
N GLN A 86 0.09 8.67 -10.26
CA GLN A 86 0.06 8.53 -11.72
C GLN A 86 0.52 9.80 -12.42
N SER A 87 0.03 10.97 -11.99
CA SER A 87 0.45 12.27 -12.52
C SER A 87 1.95 12.52 -12.33
N LYS A 88 2.48 12.20 -11.14
CA LYS A 88 3.92 12.26 -10.83
C LYS A 88 4.73 11.40 -11.80
N SER A 89 4.29 10.17 -12.04
CA SER A 89 4.98 9.22 -12.92
C SER A 89 5.01 9.67 -14.37
N VAL A 90 3.88 10.16 -14.89
CA VAL A 90 3.80 10.70 -16.25
C VAL A 90 4.68 11.94 -16.40
N PHE A 91 4.66 12.84 -15.42
CA PHE A 91 5.49 14.04 -15.43
C PHE A 91 6.99 13.69 -15.50
N LEU A 92 7.45 12.78 -14.63
CA LEU A 92 8.85 12.35 -14.62
C LEU A 92 9.25 11.67 -15.93
N ALA A 93 8.39 10.80 -16.48
CA ALA A 93 8.62 10.15 -17.78
C ALA A 93 8.83 11.17 -18.91
N ASN A 94 7.96 12.18 -18.98
CA ASN A 94 8.04 13.22 -20.00
C ASN A 94 9.30 14.07 -19.85
N ILE A 95 9.60 14.54 -18.63
CA ILE A 95 10.79 15.34 -18.34
C ILE A 95 12.06 14.58 -18.69
N SER A 96 12.14 13.30 -18.38
CA SER A 96 13.31 12.50 -18.75
C SER A 96 13.51 12.43 -20.27
N HIS A 97 12.44 12.22 -21.04
CA HIS A 97 12.53 12.21 -22.50
C HIS A 97 12.98 13.56 -23.06
N GLU A 98 12.44 14.66 -22.50
CA GLU A 98 12.81 16.03 -22.89
C GLU A 98 14.25 16.39 -22.51
N LEU A 99 14.80 15.82 -21.42
CA LEU A 99 16.18 16.03 -21.00
C LEU A 99 17.17 15.11 -21.76
N ARG A 100 16.76 13.90 -22.14
CA ARG A 100 17.60 12.96 -22.91
C ARG A 100 17.98 13.53 -24.28
N THR A 101 17.04 14.23 -24.95
CA THR A 101 17.27 14.81 -26.28
C THR A 101 18.43 15.84 -26.33
N PRO A 102 18.46 16.89 -25.48
CA PRO A 102 19.59 17.83 -25.44
C PRO A 102 20.87 17.19 -24.90
N LEU A 103 20.80 16.23 -23.97
CA LEU A 103 21.99 15.53 -23.47
C LEU A 103 22.65 14.68 -24.56
N ASN A 104 21.86 13.94 -25.34
CA ASN A 104 22.36 13.19 -26.50
C ASN A 104 22.95 14.13 -27.56
N SER A 105 22.37 15.32 -27.74
CA SER A 105 22.90 16.34 -28.64
C SER A 105 24.26 16.85 -28.17
N ILE A 106 24.40 17.15 -26.88
CA ILE A 106 25.67 17.56 -26.25
C ILE A 106 26.75 16.48 -26.43
N ASP A 107 26.41 15.22 -26.17
CA ASP A 107 27.34 14.09 -26.37
C ASP A 107 27.74 13.93 -27.85
N GLY A 108 26.79 14.09 -28.78
CA GLY A 108 27.06 14.12 -30.21
C GLY A 108 28.05 15.21 -30.62
N PHE A 109 27.87 16.44 -30.11
CA PHE A 109 28.80 17.55 -30.38
C PHE A 109 30.17 17.31 -29.77
N ILE A 110 30.24 16.78 -28.55
CA ILE A 110 31.50 16.37 -27.92
C ILE A 110 32.24 15.36 -28.79
N ASN A 111 31.55 14.31 -29.26
CA ASN A 111 32.13 13.28 -30.11
C ASN A 111 32.64 13.86 -31.45
N LEU A 112 31.92 14.82 -32.04
CA LEU A 112 32.38 15.53 -33.24
C LEU A 112 33.62 16.39 -32.99
N MET A 113 33.68 17.10 -31.86
CA MET A 113 34.84 17.93 -31.49
C MET A 113 36.08 17.08 -31.23
N LEU A 114 35.92 15.96 -30.52
CA LEU A 114 37.00 14.99 -30.27
C LEU A 114 37.54 14.39 -31.57
N ARG A 115 36.67 14.02 -32.52
CA ARG A 115 37.07 13.45 -33.82
C ARG A 115 37.79 14.44 -34.73
N ARG A 116 37.51 15.75 -34.62
CA ARG A 116 38.14 16.77 -35.47
C ARG A 116 39.58 17.08 -35.07
N GLY A 117 40.04 16.74 -33.86
CA GLY A 117 41.47 16.76 -33.48
C GLY A 117 42.15 18.13 -33.34
N HIS A 118 41.40 19.25 -33.35
CA HIS A 118 41.94 20.61 -33.21
C HIS A 118 41.69 21.21 -31.81
N LEU A 119 41.78 20.41 -30.76
CA LEU A 119 41.60 20.86 -29.38
C LEU A 119 42.97 21.05 -28.74
N ASN A 120 43.21 22.20 -28.11
CA ASN A 120 44.33 22.36 -27.19
C ASN A 120 44.03 21.60 -25.88
N ASP A 121 45.06 21.36 -25.06
CA ASP A 121 44.93 20.56 -23.83
C ASP A 121 43.84 21.09 -22.87
N GLU A 122 43.68 22.42 -22.80
CA GLU A 122 42.66 23.06 -21.96
C GLU A 122 41.23 22.80 -22.47
N ASN A 123 40.98 22.96 -23.78
CA ASN A 123 39.68 22.67 -24.37
C ASN A 123 39.36 21.17 -24.35
N LEU A 124 40.38 20.30 -24.48
CA LEU A 124 40.19 18.86 -24.33
C LEU A 124 39.71 18.52 -22.91
N MET A 125 40.31 19.13 -21.89
CA MET A 125 39.91 18.96 -20.49
C MET A 125 38.47 19.47 -20.25
N TYR A 126 38.09 20.62 -20.80
CA TYR A 126 36.72 21.13 -20.71
C TYR A 126 35.72 20.19 -21.40
N VAL A 127 36.00 19.71 -22.60
CA VAL A 127 35.13 18.79 -23.35
C VAL A 127 34.95 17.46 -22.59
N GLN A 128 36.02 16.90 -22.02
CA GLN A 128 35.94 15.70 -21.19
C GLN A 128 35.10 15.92 -19.92
N THR A 129 35.24 17.10 -19.30
CA THR A 129 34.44 17.47 -18.11
C THR A 129 32.95 17.57 -18.46
N ILE A 130 32.60 18.23 -19.57
CA ILE A 130 31.21 18.33 -20.02
C ILE A 130 30.63 16.94 -20.32
N ARG A 131 31.41 16.06 -20.97
CA ARG A 131 31.00 14.68 -21.24
C ARG A 131 30.67 13.92 -19.96
N LYS A 132 31.56 13.98 -18.97
CA LYS A 132 31.38 13.31 -17.67
C LYS A 132 30.15 13.83 -16.94
N SER A 133 29.94 15.15 -16.92
CA SER A 133 28.77 15.78 -16.30
C SER A 133 27.46 15.43 -17.01
N SER A 134 27.46 15.38 -18.34
CA SER A 134 26.30 14.99 -19.16
C SER A 134 25.89 13.54 -18.89
N ALA A 135 26.87 12.62 -18.89
CA ALA A 135 26.62 11.20 -18.59
C ALA A 135 26.10 11.00 -17.15
N HIS A 136 26.69 11.70 -16.18
CA HIS A 136 26.24 11.64 -14.78
C HIS A 136 24.81 12.18 -14.61
N LEU A 137 24.46 13.28 -15.28
CA LEU A 137 23.11 13.81 -15.24
C LEU A 137 22.10 12.85 -15.87
N LEU A 138 22.45 12.21 -16.98
CA LEU A 138 21.60 11.20 -17.62
C LEU A 138 21.35 10.01 -16.68
N ALA A 139 22.38 9.54 -15.97
CA ALA A 139 22.26 8.46 -14.98
C ALA A 139 21.29 8.85 -13.86
N LEU A 140 21.46 10.03 -13.25
CA LEU A 140 20.56 10.54 -12.21
C LEU A 140 19.10 10.64 -12.68
N ILE A 141 18.88 11.09 -13.91
CA ILE A 141 17.54 11.18 -14.50
C ILE A 141 16.93 9.78 -14.66
N ASN A 142 17.71 8.80 -15.13
CA ASN A 142 17.26 7.42 -15.25
C ASN A 142 16.95 6.80 -13.88
N ASP A 143 17.75 7.06 -12.85
CA ASP A 143 17.51 6.57 -11.49
C ASP A 143 16.18 7.11 -10.92
N VAL A 144 15.90 8.41 -11.11
CA VAL A 144 14.64 9.04 -10.68
C VAL A 144 13.45 8.45 -11.42
N LEU A 145 13.60 8.15 -12.72
CA LEU A 145 12.56 7.47 -13.48
C LEU A 145 12.28 6.06 -12.97
N ASP A 146 13.32 5.29 -12.73
CA ASP A 146 13.20 3.90 -12.29
C ASP A 146 12.52 3.82 -10.93
N PHE A 147 12.89 4.72 -10.01
CA PHE A 147 12.19 4.88 -8.75
C PHE A 147 10.69 5.17 -8.95
N SER A 148 10.35 6.07 -9.88
CA SER A 148 8.95 6.39 -10.19
C SER A 148 8.19 5.21 -10.82
N LYS A 149 8.85 4.37 -11.61
CA LYS A 149 8.23 3.15 -12.18
C LYS A 149 8.00 2.10 -11.11
N ILE A 150 8.93 1.93 -10.18
CA ILE A 150 8.79 1.02 -9.03
C ILE A 150 7.62 1.44 -8.14
N ASP A 151 7.56 2.71 -7.75
CA ASP A 151 6.46 3.27 -6.94
C ASP A 151 5.08 3.09 -7.60
N ALA A 152 5.03 3.09 -8.94
CA ALA A 152 3.81 2.88 -9.71
C ALA A 152 3.51 1.39 -10.00
N GLY A 153 4.39 0.46 -9.61
CA GLY A 153 4.29 -0.97 -9.95
C GLY A 153 4.43 -1.26 -11.45
N LYS A 154 5.09 -0.38 -12.20
CA LYS A 154 5.26 -0.42 -13.66
C LYS A 154 6.70 -0.70 -14.10
N LEU A 155 7.59 -1.08 -13.18
CA LEU A 155 8.93 -1.48 -13.56
C LEU A 155 8.85 -2.87 -14.22
N GLU A 156 9.06 -2.91 -15.53
CA GLU A 156 9.24 -4.14 -16.27
C GLU A 156 10.75 -4.36 -16.46
N LEU A 157 11.23 -5.55 -16.10
CA LEU A 157 12.60 -5.96 -16.36
C LEU A 157 12.71 -6.40 -17.82
N GLU A 158 13.68 -5.83 -18.53
CA GLU A 158 13.94 -6.21 -19.91
C GLU A 158 14.88 -7.43 -19.92
N VAL A 159 14.30 -8.62 -19.77
CA VAL A 159 15.07 -9.87 -19.71
C VAL A 159 15.59 -10.21 -21.11
N THR A 160 16.89 -10.06 -21.28
CA THR A 160 17.62 -10.39 -22.52
C THR A 160 18.78 -11.32 -22.21
N GLU A 161 19.17 -12.12 -23.19
CA GLU A 161 20.38 -12.94 -23.09
C GLU A 161 21.60 -12.06 -23.38
N PHE A 162 22.53 -11.99 -22.43
CA PHE A 162 23.76 -11.23 -22.59
C PHE A 162 24.97 -11.98 -22.07
N LYS A 163 26.16 -11.62 -22.55
CA LYS A 163 27.42 -12.18 -22.09
C LYS A 163 27.85 -11.52 -20.80
N LEU A 164 27.92 -12.32 -19.75
CA LEU A 164 28.24 -11.85 -18.41
C LEU A 164 29.65 -11.24 -18.35
N GLU A 165 30.61 -11.84 -19.05
CA GLU A 165 31.98 -11.35 -19.11
C GLU A 165 32.07 -9.93 -19.71
N GLU A 166 31.41 -9.69 -20.84
CA GLU A 166 31.40 -8.37 -21.50
C GLU A 166 30.78 -7.31 -20.58
N ALA A 167 29.66 -7.62 -19.92
CA ALA A 167 29.01 -6.71 -18.98
C ALA A 167 29.92 -6.37 -17.77
N ILE A 168 30.65 -7.35 -17.21
CA ILE A 168 31.59 -7.10 -16.12
C ILE A 168 32.78 -6.24 -16.59
N PHE A 169 33.29 -6.47 -17.81
CA PHE A 169 34.36 -5.66 -18.38
C PHE A 169 33.94 -4.20 -18.59
N ASP A 170 32.72 -3.95 -19.07
CA ASP A 170 32.19 -2.60 -19.23
C ASP A 170 32.13 -1.84 -17.90
N VAL A 171 31.74 -2.52 -16.81
CA VAL A 171 31.75 -1.94 -15.45
C VAL A 171 33.18 -1.63 -14.98
N LEU A 172 34.13 -2.54 -15.21
CA LEU A 172 35.54 -2.28 -14.89
C LEU A 172 36.09 -1.07 -15.65
N ASP A 173 35.83 -0.98 -16.95
CA ASP A 173 36.34 0.10 -17.79
C ASP A 173 35.76 1.45 -17.35
N MET A 174 34.48 1.46 -16.95
CA MET A 174 33.83 2.63 -16.36
C MET A 174 34.48 3.07 -15.04
N LEU A 175 34.85 2.14 -14.17
CA LEU A 175 35.45 2.42 -12.86
C LEU A 175 36.97 2.66 -12.92
N SER A 176 37.64 2.22 -13.98
CA SER A 176 39.10 2.26 -14.15
C SER A 176 39.71 3.65 -13.94
N PRO A 177 39.14 4.75 -14.49
CA PRO A 177 39.67 6.09 -14.25
C PRO A 177 39.64 6.48 -12.76
N LEU A 178 38.56 6.14 -12.05
CA LEU A 178 38.38 6.48 -10.63
C LEU A 178 39.28 5.62 -9.73
N ALA A 179 39.44 4.33 -10.08
CA ALA A 179 40.35 3.43 -9.37
C ALA A 179 41.80 3.88 -9.52
N CYS A 180 42.22 4.28 -10.73
CA CYS A 180 43.54 4.83 -11.01
C CYS A 180 43.81 6.12 -10.22
N GLU A 181 42.84 7.05 -10.20
CA GLU A 181 42.91 8.29 -9.40
C GLU A 181 43.13 7.99 -7.91
N LYS A 182 42.47 6.96 -7.40
CA LYS A 182 42.56 6.52 -6.00
C LYS A 182 43.69 5.52 -5.73
N ARG A 183 44.49 5.15 -6.74
CA ARG A 183 45.54 4.11 -6.68
C ARG A 183 45.03 2.77 -6.14
N ILE A 184 43.87 2.35 -6.63
CA ILE A 184 43.23 1.08 -6.31
C ILE A 184 43.44 0.12 -7.48
N ASP A 185 44.07 -1.02 -7.20
CA ASP A 185 44.20 -2.10 -8.17
C ASP A 185 42.87 -2.86 -8.27
N MET A 186 42.39 -3.08 -9.49
CA MET A 186 41.20 -3.87 -9.76
C MET A 186 41.58 -5.16 -10.48
N ALA A 187 41.06 -6.28 -10.00
CA ALA A 187 41.22 -7.59 -10.63
C ALA A 187 39.88 -8.32 -10.60
N ILE A 188 39.57 -9.05 -11.68
CA ILE A 188 38.42 -9.95 -11.72
C ILE A 188 38.92 -11.38 -11.57
N TYR A 189 38.20 -12.16 -10.77
CA TYR A 189 38.31 -13.60 -10.73
C TYR A 189 36.91 -14.20 -10.84
N TYR A 190 36.71 -15.07 -11.83
CA TYR A 190 35.45 -15.81 -11.99
C TYR A 190 35.74 -17.30 -12.25
N ASP A 191 34.78 -18.15 -11.88
CA ASP A 191 34.92 -19.61 -12.00
C ASP A 191 34.80 -20.07 -13.46
N ALA A 192 35.54 -21.11 -13.84
CA ALA A 192 35.48 -21.67 -15.20
C ALA A 192 34.10 -22.29 -15.54
N ASN A 193 33.30 -22.62 -14.54
CA ASN A 193 31.94 -23.14 -14.70
C ASN A 193 30.88 -22.04 -14.81
N LEU A 194 31.28 -20.76 -14.80
CA LEU A 194 30.33 -19.66 -14.94
C LEU A 194 29.67 -19.69 -16.34
N PRO A 195 28.34 -19.63 -16.43
CA PRO A 195 27.67 -19.58 -17.72
C PRO A 195 28.08 -18.30 -18.47
N GLN A 196 28.55 -18.48 -19.71
CA GLN A 196 29.03 -17.38 -20.54
C GLN A 196 27.91 -16.39 -20.89
N ASN A 197 26.69 -16.91 -21.04
CA ASN A 197 25.49 -16.14 -21.30
C ASN A 197 24.52 -16.29 -20.12
N VAL A 198 23.91 -15.18 -19.72
CA VAL A 198 22.88 -15.12 -18.67
C VAL A 198 21.65 -14.38 -19.19
N CYS A 199 20.47 -14.76 -18.70
CA CYS A 199 19.23 -14.04 -18.98
C CYS A 199 18.93 -13.08 -17.83
N GLY A 200 18.84 -11.79 -18.14
CA GLY A 200 18.54 -10.76 -17.15
C GLY A 200 18.42 -9.39 -17.79
N ASP A 201 18.23 -8.37 -16.95
CA ASP A 201 18.25 -6.99 -17.40
C ASP A 201 19.67 -6.46 -17.30
N ILE A 202 20.35 -6.31 -18.44
CA ILE A 202 21.76 -5.90 -18.51
C ILE A 202 22.01 -4.53 -17.88
N LEU A 203 20.99 -3.65 -17.86
CA LEU A 203 21.10 -2.33 -17.25
C LEU A 203 21.00 -2.38 -15.72
N ARG A 204 20.65 -3.53 -15.14
CA ARG A 204 20.33 -3.71 -13.71
C ARG A 204 20.91 -4.99 -13.10
N PHE A 205 21.95 -5.56 -13.71
CA PHE A 205 22.64 -6.77 -13.23
C PHE A 205 23.63 -6.48 -12.10
#